data_AF-H5WU02-F1
#
_entry.id   AF-H5WU02-F1
#
_cell.length_a   1.000
_cell.length_b   1.000
_cell.length_c   1.000
_cell.angle_alpha   90.00
_cell.angle_beta   90.00
_cell.angle_gamma   90.00
#
_symmetry.space_group_name_H-M   'P 1'
#
loop_
_entity.id
_entity.type
_entity.pdbx_description
1 polymer ?
#
loop_
_entity_poly.entity_id
_entity_poly.type
_entity_poly.pdbx_seq_one_letter_code
_entity_poly.pdbx_strand_id
1 'polypeptide(L)' 'MNTPSKRTLTLVLSDAEMDVLDSLSSERSLSKTAVLRQALRLYQTVDIRQQRGDKLFFENETSKEKAELMLL' A
#
# COMPACT_ATOMS: atom_id res chain seq x y z
N MET A 1 24.35 -16.22 -9.46
CA MET A 1 23.43 -15.26 -8.82
C MET A 1 22.30 -14.99 -9.81
N ASN A 2 21.09 -15.52 -9.59
CA ASN A 2 19.95 -15.22 -10.47
C ASN A 2 19.43 -13.82 -10.15
N THR A 3 19.75 -12.85 -11.01
CA THR A 3 19.14 -11.52 -10.90
C THR A 3 17.65 -11.65 -11.23
N PRO A 4 16.73 -11.22 -10.36
CA PRO A 4 15.30 -11.32 -10.65
C PRO A 4 14.96 -10.52 -11.90
N SER A 5 14.23 -11.14 -12.84
CA SER A 5 13.82 -10.49 -14.09
C SER A 5 12.91 -9.28 -13.78
N LYS A 6 13.27 -8.09 -14.26
CA LYS A 6 12.41 -6.90 -14.17
C LYS A 6 11.48 -6.87 -15.39
N ARG A 7 10.22 -6.49 -15.18
CA ARG A 7 9.22 -6.28 -16.23
C ARG A 7 8.71 -4.84 -16.16
N THR A 8 8.38 -4.27 -17.31
CA THR A 8 7.78 -2.93 -17.40
C THR A 8 6.27 -3.05 -17.32
N LEU A 9 5.64 -2.11 -16.59
CA LEU A 9 4.20 -1.94 -16.50
C LEU A 9 3.89 -0.48 -16.83
N THR A 10 2.93 -0.24 -17.73
CA THR A 10 2.32 1.07 -17.92
C THR A 10 1.00 1.08 -17.20
N LEU A 11 0.82 2.00 -16.26
CA LEU A 11 -0.41 2.19 -15.51
C LEU A 11 -1.00 3.53 -15.92
N VAL A 12 -2.26 3.52 -16.34
CA VAL A 12 -3.03 4.75 -16.58
C VAL A 12 -3.79 5.04 -15.30
N LEU A 13 -3.68 6.27 -14.81
CA LEU A 13 -4.35 6.76 -13.62
C LEU A 13 -5.30 7.88 -14.03
N SER A 14 -6.44 7.96 -13.35
CA SER A 14 -7.25 9.17 -13.35
C SER A 14 -6.51 10.32 -12.65
N ASP A 15 -6.96 11.56 -12.88
CA ASP A 15 -6.39 12.73 -12.25
C ASP A 15 -6.40 12.60 -10.71
N ALA A 16 -7.52 12.13 -10.16
CA ALA A 16 -7.67 11.92 -8.71
C ALA A 16 -6.66 10.90 -8.15
N GLU A 17 -6.41 9.80 -8.85
CA GLU A 17 -5.42 8.80 -8.42
C GLU A 17 -3.99 9.33 -8.54
N MET A 18 -3.71 10.13 -9.57
CA MET A 18 -2.42 10.76 -9.76
C MET A 18 -2.12 11.79 -8.66
N ASP A 19 -3.11 12.61 -8.29
CA ASP A 19 -2.99 13.59 -7.20
C ASP A 19 -2.70 12.92 -5.85
N VAL A 20 -3.34 11.79 -5.57
CA VAL A 20 -3.05 10.97 -4.37
C VAL A 20 -1.62 10.46 -4.41
N LEU A 21 -1.17 9.94 -5.57
CA LEU A 21 0.19 9.43 -5.73
C LEU A 21 1.23 10.55 -5.57
N ASP A 22 0.97 11.74 -6.10
CA ASP A 22 1.81 12.92 -5.95
C ASP A 22 1.93 13.37 -4.50
N SER A 23 0.80 13.45 -3.80
CA SER A 23 0.75 13.80 -2.38
C SER A 23 1.57 12.83 -1.52
N LEU A 24 1.35 11.52 -1.69
CA LEU A 24 2.09 10.49 -0.97
C LEU A 24 3.59 10.51 -1.29
N SER A 25 3.94 10.74 -2.56
CA SER A 25 5.34 10.88 -2.98
C SER A 25 6.03 12.06 -2.30
N SER A 26 5.35 13.21 -2.22
CA SER A 26 5.85 14.42 -1.57
C SER A 26 6.01 14.23 -0.06
N GLU A 27 4.94 13.80 0.62
CA GLU A 27 4.91 13.61 2.07
C GLU A 27 5.99 12.65 2.58
N ARG A 28 6.27 11.58 1.81
CA ARG A 28 7.23 10.54 2.22
C ARG A 28 8.60 10.70 1.59
N SER A 29 8.82 11.75 0.78
CA SER A 29 10.05 11.95 0.00
C SER A 29 10.44 10.71 -0.83
N LEU A 30 9.45 10.09 -1.47
CA LEU A 30 9.62 8.87 -2.28
C LEU A 30 9.25 9.14 -3.74
N SER A 31 9.93 8.46 -4.67
CA SER A 31 9.47 8.48 -6.06
C SER A 31 8.12 7.76 -6.21
N LYS A 32 7.33 8.15 -7.21
CA LYS A 32 6.02 7.51 -7.51
C LYS A 32 6.14 6.00 -7.65
N THR A 33 7.21 5.54 -8.31
CA THR A 33 7.49 4.10 -8.46
C THR A 33 7.84 3.42 -7.13
N ALA A 34 8.48 4.13 -6.19
CA ALA A 34 8.74 3.60 -4.85
C ALA A 34 7.46 3.49 -4.02
N VAL A 35 6.57 4.50 -4.09
CA VAL A 35 5.25 4.47 -3.45
C VAL A 35 4.42 3.28 -3.96
N LEU A 36 4.31 3.11 -5.28
CA LEU A 36 3.57 1.98 -5.86
C LEU A 36 4.16 0.62 -5.45
N ARG A 37 5.49 0.47 -5.40
CA ARG A 37 6.13 -0.76 -4.90
C ARG A 37 5.88 -1.00 -3.42
N GLN A 38 5.73 0.06 -2.62
CA GLN A 38 5.39 -0.05 -1.21
C GLN A 38 3.93 -0.47 -1.05
N ALA A 39 3.01 0.12 -1.82
CA ALA A 39 1.60 -0.26 -1.85
C ALA A 39 1.42 -1.74 -2.21
N LEU A 40 2.12 -2.24 -3.23
CA LEU A 40 2.08 -3.67 -3.60
C LEU A 40 2.55 -4.59 -2.47
N ARG A 41 3.63 -4.22 -1.75
CA ARG A 41 4.14 -4.99 -0.62
C ARG A 41 3.19 -4.96 0.58
N LEU A 42 2.57 -3.81 0.84
CA LEU A 42 1.55 -3.68 1.87
C LEU A 42 0.36 -4.57 1.56
N TYR A 43 -0.15 -4.51 0.33
CA TYR A 43 -1.27 -5.34 -0.13
C TYR A 43 -0.96 -6.83 0.04
N GLN A 44 0.22 -7.30 -0.42
CA GLN A 44 0.65 -8.68 -0.23
C GLN A 44 0.69 -9.09 1.25
N THR A 45 1.20 -8.22 2.13
CA THR A 45 1.30 -8.51 3.57
C THR A 45 -0.07 -8.64 4.21
N VAL A 46 -1.00 -7.76 3.84
CA VAL A 46 -2.37 -7.76 4.34
C VAL A 46 -3.13 -9.00 3.83
N ASP A 47 -3.01 -9.33 2.55
CA ASP A 47 -3.63 -10.51 1.94
C ASP A 47 -3.16 -11.81 2.61
N ILE A 48 -1.85 -11.98 2.82
CA ILE A 48 -1.28 -13.15 3.51
C ILE A 48 -1.84 -13.29 4.93
N ARG A 49 -2.05 -12.18 5.65
CA ARG A 49 -2.61 -12.21 7.01
C ARG A 49 -4.10 -12.54 7.01
N GLN A 50 -4.87 -11.94 6.12
CA GLN A 50 -6.30 -12.27 5.98
C GLN A 50 -6.52 -13.74 5.62
N GLN A 51 -5.73 -14.30 4.71
CA GLN A 51 -5.80 -15.72 4.36
C GLN A 51 -5.52 -16.66 5.54
N ARG A 52 -4.83 -16.18 6.58
CA ARG A 52 -4.59 -16.91 7.84
C ARG A 52 -5.71 -16.74 8.87
N GLY A 53 -6.72 -15.92 8.56
CA GLY A 53 -7.82 -15.58 9.47
C GLY A 53 -7.52 -14.41 10.41
N ASP A 54 -6.41 -13.70 10.20
CA ASP A 54 -6.09 -12.50 10.99
C ASP A 54 -7.02 -11.34 10.60
N LYS A 55 -7.36 -10.52 11.59
CA LYS A 55 -8.13 -9.28 11.39
C LYS A 55 -7.21 -8.06 11.36
N LEU A 56 -7.51 -7.12 10.47
CA LEU A 56 -6.79 -5.83 10.40
C LEU A 56 -7.55 -4.77 11.22
N PHE A 57 -6.84 -4.10 12.12
CA PHE A 57 -7.41 -3.00 12.92
C PHE A 57 -6.52 -1.77 12.82
N PHE A 58 -7.14 -0.59 12.83
CA PHE A 58 -6.46 0.65 13.18
C PHE A 58 -6.69 0.92 14.66
N GLU A 59 -5.61 1.22 15.39
CA GLU A 59 -5.65 1.61 16.79
C GLU A 59 -5.31 3.09 16.91
N ASN A 60 -6.17 3.86 17.57
CA ASN A 60 -5.82 5.20 18.00
C ASN A 60 -4.89 5.11 19.21
N GLU A 61 -3.67 5.64 19.11
CA GLU A 61 -2.68 5.49 20.18
C GLU A 61 -3.12 6.12 21.51
N THR A 62 -3.89 7.22 21.45
CA THR A 62 -4.35 7.99 22.61
C THR A 62 -5.62 7.43 23.23
N SER A 63 -6.68 7.20 22.43
CA SER A 63 -7.97 6.71 22.94
C SER A 63 -8.01 5.20 23.11
N LYS A 64 -7.07 4.46 22.51
CA LYS A 64 -7.05 2.98 22.43
C LYS A 64 -8.24 2.37 21.71
N GLU A 65 -9.04 3.19 21.03
CA GLU A 65 -10.13 2.71 20.19
C GLU A 65 -9.58 1.94 18.99
N LYS A 66 -10.21 0.80 18.71
CA LYS A 66 -9.89 -0.07 17.58
C LYS A 66 -11.04 -0.06 16.59
N ALA A 67 -10.74 0.27 15.35
CA ALA A 67 -11.67 0.14 14.23
C ALA A 67 -11.22 -1.03 13.35
N GLU A 68 -12.10 -2.02 13.15
CA GLU A 68 -11.84 -3.13 12.23
C GLU A 68 -11.93 -2.61 10.79
N LEU A 69 -10.89 -2.89 10.00
CA LEU A 69 -10.87 -2.55 8.59
C LEU A 69 -11.24 -3.79 7.78
N MET A 70 -12.40 -3.75 7.12
CA MET A 70 -12.73 -4.73 6.08
C MET A 70 -12.19 -4.22 4.74
N LEU A 71 -11.35 -5.03 4.09
CA LEU A 71 -11.00 -4.84 2.69
C LEU A 71 -12.05 -5.58 1.85
N LEU A 72 -12.63 -4.88 0.87
CA LEU A 72 -13.62 -5.41 -0.07
C LEU A 72 -12.96 -6.21 -1.20
#